data_AF-A0A939HW16-F1
#
_entry.id   AF-A0A939HW16-F1
#
_cell.length_a   1.000
_cell.length_b   1.000
_cell.length_c   1.000
_cell.angle_alpha   90.00
_cell.angle_beta   90.00
_cell.angle_gamma   90.00
#
_symmetry.space_group_name_H-M   'P 1'
#
loop_
_entity.id
_entity.type
_entity.pdbx_description
1 polymer ?
#
loop_
_entity_poly.entity_id
_entity_poly.type
_entity_poly.pdbx_seq_one_letter_code
_entity_poly.pdbx_strand_id
1 'polypeptide(L)'
;MEIWHHITPDRLEKAYLLRLARGYGLSNHLVRLTRYYPWQRPLLQLAIPFYTVRDSLRVLNHYLKYKDMLEDDFGKACELQVKIGQLYSPYLGIYSYWQNKQESDREKDRG
;
A
#
# COMPACT_ATOMS: atom_id res chain seq x y z
N MET A 1 -4.87 26.93 -23.86
CA MET A 1 -3.74 27.10 -22.91
C MET A 1 -3.04 25.75 -22.84
N GLU A 2 -1.92 25.60 -23.55
CA GLU A 2 -1.15 24.37 -23.55
C GLU A 2 -0.12 24.44 -22.42
N ILE A 3 -0.36 23.68 -21.36
CA ILE A 3 0.57 23.57 -20.25
C ILE A 3 1.58 22.49 -20.63
N TRP A 4 2.76 22.90 -21.06
CA TRP A 4 3.88 21.99 -21.32
C TRP A 4 4.39 21.44 -19.98
N HIS A 5 3.93 20.26 -19.60
CA HIS A 5 4.46 19.56 -18.44
C HIS A 5 5.86 19.02 -18.77
N HIS A 6 6.89 19.71 -18.29
CA HIS A 6 8.27 19.24 -18.34
C HIS A 6 8.44 18.10 -17.32
N ILE A 7 8.03 16.89 -17.68
CA ILE A 7 8.34 15.69 -16.89
C ILE A 7 9.83 15.42 -17.09
N THR A 8 10.60 15.57 -16.02
CA THR A 8 12.03 15.25 -16.04
C THR A 8 12.23 13.78 -16.42
N PRO A 9 13.24 13.45 -17.23
CA PRO A 9 13.48 12.07 -17.69
C PRO A 9 13.72 11.09 -16.53
N ASP A 10 14.21 11.58 -15.39
CA ASP A 10 14.35 10.85 -14.12
C ASP A 10 13.04 10.18 -13.66
N ARG A 11 11.87 10.79 -13.95
CA ARG A 11 10.55 10.23 -13.63
C ARG A 11 10.19 9.00 -14.47
N LEU A 12 10.86 8.78 -15.59
CA LEU A 12 10.66 7.59 -16.44
C LEU A 12 11.68 6.49 -16.16
N GLU A 13 12.59 6.69 -15.21
CA GLU A 13 13.57 5.66 -14.86
C GLU A 13 12.92 4.45 -14.23
N LYS A 14 13.44 3.26 -14.57
CA LYS A 14 13.01 1.96 -14.04
C LYS A 14 12.92 1.99 -12.51
N ALA A 15 13.95 2.54 -11.85
CA ALA A 15 14.02 2.62 -10.40
C ALA A 15 12.93 3.51 -9.80
N TYR A 16 12.67 4.67 -10.42
CA TYR A 16 11.63 5.60 -9.97
C TYR A 16 10.24 4.95 -10.08
N LEU A 17 9.95 4.36 -11.23
CA LEU A 17 8.65 3.74 -11.51
C LEU A 17 8.38 2.53 -10.58
N LEU A 18 9.41 1.73 -10.26
CA LEU A 18 9.27 0.63 -9.28
C LEU A 18 8.94 1.16 -7.88
N ARG A 19 9.57 2.27 -7.45
CA ARG A 19 9.23 2.93 -6.18
C ARG A 19 7.83 3.50 -6.19
N LEU A 20 7.41 4.09 -7.31
CA LEU A 20 6.06 4.62 -7.50
C LEU A 20 5.01 3.50 -7.43
N ALA A 21 5.24 2.39 -8.12
CA ALA A 21 4.39 1.20 -8.09
C ALA A 21 4.23 0.65 -6.67
N ARG A 22 5.33 0.58 -5.90
CA ARG A 22 5.29 0.20 -4.49
C ARG A 22 4.46 1.17 -3.64
N GLY A 23 4.65 2.48 -3.84
CA GLY A 23 3.87 3.51 -3.17
C GLY A 23 2.38 3.42 -3.46
N TYR A 24 2.00 3.17 -4.72
CA TYR A 24 0.61 2.93 -5.10
C TYR A 24 0.00 1.73 -4.37
N GLY A 25 0.74 0.62 -4.28
CA GLY A 25 0.32 -0.55 -3.50
C GLY A 25 0.07 -0.22 -2.02
N LEU A 26 0.92 0.64 -1.45
CA LEU A 26 0.85 1.11 -0.07
C LEU A 26 -0.38 1.98 0.21
N SER A 27 -0.88 2.75 -0.76
CA SER A 27 -2.07 3.59 -0.58
C SER A 27 -3.38 2.80 -0.70
N ASN A 28 -3.35 1.64 -1.34
CA ASN A 28 -4.55 0.89 -1.69
C ASN A 28 -5.29 0.30 -0.47
N HIS A 29 -4.61 0.01 0.65
CA HIS A 29 -5.31 -0.41 1.87
C HIS A 29 -6.03 0.77 2.54
N LEU A 30 -5.45 1.98 2.54
CA LEU A 30 -6.11 3.17 3.05
C LEU A 30 -7.40 3.45 2.28
N VAL A 31 -7.36 3.31 0.96
CA VAL A 31 -8.56 3.41 0.10
C VAL A 31 -9.56 2.28 0.37
N ARG A 32 -9.11 1.08 0.73
CA ARG A 32 -10.01 0.01 1.17
C ARG A 32 -10.66 0.35 2.50
N LEU A 33 -9.90 0.87 3.45
CA LEU A 33 -10.38 1.28 4.77
C LEU A 33 -11.43 2.40 4.69
N THR A 34 -11.29 3.35 3.77
CA THR A 34 -12.29 4.43 3.59
C THR A 34 -13.64 3.93 3.08
N ARG A 35 -13.70 2.74 2.47
CA ARG A 35 -14.98 2.14 2.04
C ARG A 35 -15.76 1.48 3.17
N TYR A 36 -15.15 1.22 4.32
CA TYR A 36 -15.79 0.55 5.44
C TYR A 36 -16.31 1.55 6.48
N TYR A 37 -17.46 1.24 7.07
CA TYR A 37 -18.03 2.06 8.13
C TYR A 37 -17.14 2.01 9.39
N PRO A 38 -17.13 3.08 10.23
CA PRO A 38 -16.32 3.14 11.44
C PRO A 38 -16.51 1.94 12.38
N TRP A 39 -17.72 1.39 12.42
CA TRP A 39 -18.08 0.24 13.25
C TRP A 39 -17.53 -1.10 12.75
N GLN A 40 -17.11 -1.18 11.48
CA GLN A 40 -16.50 -2.39 10.88
C GLN A 40 -14.98 -2.43 11.06
N ARG A 41 -14.37 -1.33 11.54
CA ARG A 41 -12.93 -1.23 11.80
C ARG A 41 -12.37 -2.27 12.80
N PRO A 42 -13.02 -2.60 13.93
CA PRO A 42 -12.51 -3.63 14.84
C PRO A 42 -12.50 -5.03 14.21
N LEU A 43 -13.48 -5.36 13.37
CA LEU A 43 -13.49 -6.61 12.61
C LEU A 43 -12.36 -6.66 11.58
N LEU A 44 -12.05 -5.53 10.96
CA LEU A 44 -10.91 -5.39 10.07
C LEU A 44 -9.59 -5.69 10.78
N GLN A 45 -9.40 -5.20 12.01
CA GLN A 45 -8.18 -5.46 12.81
C GLN A 45 -7.95 -6.95 13.07
N LEU A 46 -9.02 -7.70 13.40
CA LEU A 46 -8.95 -9.16 13.54
C LEU A 46 -8.67 -9.86 12.20
N ALA A 47 -9.09 -9.28 11.09
CA ALA A 47 -8.85 -9.82 9.76
C ALA A 47 -7.46 -9.43 9.18
N ILE A 48 -6.73 -8.48 9.78
CA ILE A 48 -5.38 -8.08 9.32
C ILE A 48 -4.42 -9.27 9.19
N PRO A 49 -4.22 -10.13 10.21
CA PRO A 49 -3.33 -11.28 10.08
C PRO A 49 -3.78 -12.24 8.97
N PHE A 50 -5.09 -12.39 8.76
CA PHE A 50 -5.60 -13.22 7.68
C PHE A 50 -5.34 -12.61 6.30
N TYR A 51 -5.53 -11.30 6.16
CA TYR A 51 -5.22 -10.58 4.93
C TYR A 51 -3.73 -10.57 4.62
N THR A 52 -2.86 -10.41 5.62
CA THR A 52 -1.41 -10.43 5.42
C THR A 52 -0.93 -11.81 4.98
N VAL A 53 -1.43 -12.89 5.58
CA VAL A 53 -1.13 -14.27 5.15
C VAL A 53 -1.65 -14.54 3.74
N ARG A 54 -2.87 -14.10 3.42
CA ARG A 54 -3.43 -14.27 2.07
C ARG A 54 -2.64 -13.50 1.02
N ASP A 55 -2.27 -12.27 1.32
CA ASP A 55 -1.54 -11.40 0.41
C ASP A 55 -0.09 -11.87 0.27
N SER A 56 0.55 -12.40 1.32
CA SER A 56 1.90 -12.98 1.23
C SER A 56 1.91 -14.23 0.35
N LEU A 57 0.91 -15.11 0.46
CA LEU A 57 0.76 -16.26 -0.43
C LEU A 57 0.56 -15.82 -1.89
N ARG A 58 -0.22 -14.75 -2.15
CA ARG A 58 -0.34 -14.20 -3.51
C ARG A 58 0.96 -13.60 -4.02
N VAL A 59 1.70 -12.87 -3.18
CA VAL A 59 3.01 -12.32 -3.55
C VAL A 59 3.97 -13.45 -3.85
N LEU A 60 4.05 -14.46 -2.98
CA LEU A 60 4.95 -15.60 -3.13
C LEU A 60 4.63 -16.40 -4.38
N ASN A 61 3.37 -16.72 -4.64
CA ASN A 61 2.97 -17.44 -5.85
C ASN A 61 3.28 -16.63 -7.12
N HIS A 62 3.03 -15.32 -7.10
CA HIS A 62 3.36 -14.45 -8.23
C HIS A 62 4.88 -14.36 -8.43
N TYR A 63 5.65 -14.26 -7.35
CA TYR A 63 7.11 -14.27 -7.40
C TYR A 63 7.65 -15.58 -7.95
N LEU A 64 7.20 -16.73 -7.42
CA LEU A 64 7.65 -18.05 -7.88
C LEU A 64 7.27 -18.33 -9.35
N LYS A 65 6.10 -17.84 -9.80
CA LYS A 65 5.63 -18.05 -11.17
C LYS A 65 6.34 -17.17 -12.19
N TYR A 66 6.71 -15.95 -11.82
CA TYR A 66 7.26 -14.97 -12.76
C TYR A 66 8.73 -14.61 -12.50
N LYS A 67 9.41 -15.25 -11.53
CA LYS A 67 10.81 -14.92 -11.16
C LYS A 67 11.76 -14.83 -12.35
N ASP A 68 11.62 -15.75 -13.31
CA ASP A 68 12.50 -15.85 -14.48
C ASP A 68 12.13 -14.79 -15.55
N MET A 69 10.93 -14.19 -15.46
CA MET A 69 10.44 -13.13 -16.33
C MET A 69 10.52 -11.73 -15.67
N LEU A 70 10.91 -11.63 -14.40
CA LEU A 70 10.97 -10.34 -13.68
C LEU A 70 12.11 -9.43 -14.20
N GLU A 71 13.17 -10.01 -14.74
CA GLU A 71 14.27 -9.24 -15.33
C GLU A 71 13.91 -8.68 -16.71
N ASP A 72 13.16 -9.46 -17.50
CA ASP A 72 12.82 -9.16 -18.89
C ASP A 72 11.55 -8.30 -19.00
N ASP A 73 10.53 -8.55 -18.17
CA ASP A 73 9.26 -7.82 -18.19
C ASP A 73 9.18 -6.79 -17.04
N PHE A 74 9.42 -5.53 -17.40
CA PHE A 74 9.29 -4.40 -16.50
C PHE A 74 7.87 -4.26 -15.90
N GLY A 75 6.83 -4.64 -16.64
CA GLY A 75 5.45 -4.64 -16.17
C GLY A 75 5.25 -5.63 -15.03
N LYS A 76 5.84 -6.83 -15.12
CA LYS A 76 5.82 -7.84 -14.05
C LYS A 76 6.56 -7.38 -12.81
N ALA A 77 7.69 -6.69 -12.98
CA ALA A 77 8.42 -6.09 -11.87
C ALA A 77 7.58 -5.03 -11.13
N CYS A 78 6.84 -4.19 -11.87
CA CYS A 78 5.90 -3.24 -11.28
C CYS A 78 4.74 -3.93 -10.54
N GLU A 79 4.12 -4.96 -11.14
CA GLU A 79 3.04 -5.74 -10.51
C GLU A 79 3.49 -6.34 -9.17
N LEU A 80 4.72 -6.88 -9.12
CA LEU A 80 5.29 -7.41 -7.90
C LEU A 80 5.47 -6.32 -6.84
N GLN A 81 6.02 -5.17 -7.19
CA GLN A 81 6.19 -4.04 -6.26
C GLN A 81 4.85 -3.54 -5.70
N VAL A 82 3.81 -3.47 -6.52
CA VAL A 82 2.45 -3.15 -6.06
C VAL A 82 1.97 -4.16 -5.02
N LYS A 83 2.11 -5.47 -5.29
CA LYS A 83 1.67 -6.53 -4.36
C LYS A 83 2.46 -6.49 -3.05
N ILE A 84 3.77 -6.22 -3.11
CA ILE A 84 4.61 -6.01 -1.93
C ILE A 84 4.12 -4.79 -1.15
N GLY A 85 3.84 -3.67 -1.81
CA GLY A 85 3.27 -2.48 -1.17
C GLY A 85 1.93 -2.76 -0.48
N GLN A 86 1.06 -3.54 -1.12
CA GLN A 86 -0.22 -3.96 -0.56
C GLN A 86 -0.08 -4.83 0.70
N LEU A 87 0.96 -5.66 0.78
CA LEU A 87 1.28 -6.47 1.96
C LEU A 87 1.60 -5.61 3.20
N TYR A 88 2.38 -4.53 3.02
CA TYR A 88 2.82 -3.65 4.12
C TYR A 88 1.75 -2.64 4.56
N SER A 89 0.82 -2.34 3.67
CA SER A 89 -0.21 -1.32 3.83
C SER A 89 -1.13 -1.45 5.08
N PRO A 90 -1.52 -2.65 5.55
CA PRO A 90 -2.34 -2.81 6.77
C PRO A 90 -1.68 -2.26 8.04
N TYR A 91 -0.35 -2.32 8.10
CA TYR A 91 0.41 -1.86 9.27
C TYR A 91 0.40 -0.33 9.42
N LEU A 92 0.24 0.41 8.32
CA LEU A 92 0.15 1.88 8.35
C LEU A 92 -1.22 2.38 8.84
N GLY A 93 -2.29 1.67 8.50
CA GLY A 93 -3.64 2.00 8.99
C GLY A 93 -3.77 1.83 10.50
N ILE A 94 -3.06 0.86 11.09
CA ILE A 94 -2.97 0.71 12.54
C ILE A 94 -2.28 1.94 13.15
N TYR A 95 -1.12 2.35 12.61
CA TYR A 95 -0.36 3.49 13.12
C TYR A 95 -1.19 4.78 13.14
N SER A 96 -1.92 5.09 12.05
CA SER A 96 -2.76 6.30 12.00
C SER A 96 -3.97 6.23 12.92
N TYR A 97 -4.54 5.04 13.16
CA TYR A 97 -5.60 4.87 14.15
C TYR A 97 -5.11 5.17 15.57
N TRP A 98 -3.93 4.65 15.95
CA TRP A 98 -3.31 4.92 17.26
C TRP A 98 -2.98 6.40 17.45
N GLN A 99 -2.59 7.09 16.38
CA GLN A 99 -2.29 8.53 16.42
C GLN A 99 -3.56 9.37 16.67
N ASN A 100 -4.64 9.10 15.94
CA ASN A 100 -5.92 9.81 16.13
C ASN A 100 -6.53 9.55 17.52
N LYS A 101 -6.38 8.33 18.05
CA LYS A 101 -6.84 8.00 19.40
C LYS A 101 -6.10 8.81 20.47
N GLN A 102 -4.78 8.89 20.38
CA GLN A 102 -3.96 9.70 21.30
C GLN A 102 -4.31 11.20 21.24
N GLU A 103 -4.68 11.70 20.06
CA GLU A 103 -5.06 13.10 19.89
C GLU A 103 -6.43 13.40 20.55
N SER A 104 -7.41 12.51 20.36
CA SER A 104 -8.72 12.61 21.04
C SER A 104 -8.62 12.47 22.56
N ASP A 105 -7.76 11.58 23.07
CA ASP A 105 -7.56 11.41 24.51
C ASP A 105 -6.87 12.67 25.11
N ARG A 106 -5.92 13.29 24.39
CA ARG A 106 -5.28 14.55 24.82
C ARG A 106 -6.19 15.77 24.80
N GLU A 107 -7.16 15.85 23.89
CA GLU A 107 -8.18 16.91 23.92
C GLU A 107 -9.12 16.77 25.12
N LYS A 108 -9.44 15.53 25.50
CA LYS A 108 -10.32 15.23 26.64
C LYS A 108 -9.68 15.57 28.00
N ASP A 109 -8.37 15.43 28.12
CA ASP A 109 -7.63 15.81 29.34
C ASP A 109 -7.40 17.34 29.47
N ARG A 110 -7.69 18.12 28.42
CA ARG A 110 -7.54 19.59 28.41
C ARG A 110 -8.83 20.36 28.71
N GLY A 111 -9.99 19.70 28.73
CA GLY A 111 -11.31 20.30 29.01
C GLY A 111 -11.83 19.90 30.38
#